data_AF-A0AAE9Z717-F1
#
_entry.id   AF-A0AAE9Z717-F1
#
_cell.length_a   1.000
_cell.length_b   1.000
_cell.length_c   1.000
_cell.angle_alpha   90.00
_cell.angle_beta   90.00
_cell.angle_gamma   90.00
#
_symmetry.space_group_name_H-M   'P 1'
#
loop_
_entity.id
_entity.type
_entity.pdbx_description
1 polymer ?
#
loop_
_entity_poly.entity_id
_entity_poly.type
_entity_poly.pdbx_seq_one_letter_code
_entity_poly.pdbx_strand_id
1 'polypeptide(L)'
;MNKKVINKTPLVLAIAASIAAYQTQAEQLGPYTSQDWIGQVFENRGDTRLRDMVIPGTHDSGTYNMHSGSDLSPDAESWAPYVTGLLGQAGGHIIAKWGRTQSHDIKTMLEKGIRHFDLRIKKHQGEFVIVHTMVAMKVSDVLAQVSQFAQAHPKEPVILEVAKTPDSSDMPALLDLFDLYLGKRKPNNSIKAADLTLSDLWQDSAGDGQNDNVVVVWTSSSEDGKARGYFGAENFTGTWANTENYGELRDRLLAGLKTAPTDKLFYSAFTYTPTAGTIIKDAIGFGKKRSLLNWSQDFLRPYLGELVPGWAQAGYRPNIMTADFFEYTAMIPTALQLNTLPPGVPANKLEVIRAESVKRVWTDVNSGADTDGSVWVAEEKPGFKPLAYIPITGYQFDTSIDQLLVKADQPGVVRPLGYNWVWDDVGNGGSEFIQVWRPIAPAGYVCLGDVATPSAHQHIAPSTDLIRCVHQSYVTQAPSIYQKWTDKGSGGTYDGSLWDSASHNGSTYNIGALRTSRSHSQPAGELFQLLLKDRTVER
;
A
#
# COMPACT_ATOMS: atom_id res chain seq x y z
N MET A 1 49.36 54.66 -3.83
CA MET A 1 48.88 54.25 -5.16
C MET A 1 49.26 52.79 -5.39
N ASN A 2 48.28 51.88 -5.40
CA ASN A 2 48.22 50.78 -6.37
C ASN A 2 46.95 49.97 -6.13
N LYS A 3 46.15 49.88 -7.21
CA LYS A 3 44.86 49.19 -7.28
C LYS A 3 45.08 47.68 -7.30
N LYS A 4 44.19 46.97 -6.60
CA LYS A 4 43.99 45.51 -6.67
C LYS A 4 43.79 45.07 -8.12
N VAL A 5 44.56 44.07 -8.54
CA VAL A 5 44.24 43.21 -9.68
C VAL A 5 43.58 41.95 -9.11
N ILE A 6 42.34 41.71 -9.51
CA ILE A 6 41.58 40.50 -9.21
C ILE A 6 41.72 39.60 -10.43
N ASN A 7 42.40 38.46 -10.28
CA ASN A 7 42.31 37.37 -11.25
C ASN A 7 41.37 36.29 -10.70
N LYS A 8 40.31 36.02 -11.47
CA LYS A 8 39.31 34.96 -11.25
C LYS A 8 39.66 33.74 -12.09
N THR A 9 39.79 32.57 -11.50
CA THR A 9 39.39 31.23 -12.05
C THR A 9 39.54 30.15 -10.95
N PRO A 10 38.84 29.00 -11.02
CA PRO A 10 37.55 28.84 -10.36
C PRO A 10 37.54 27.78 -9.24
N LEU A 11 36.58 27.95 -8.34
CA LEU A 11 36.17 27.03 -7.29
C LEU A 11 35.48 25.79 -7.91
N VAL A 12 36.25 24.94 -8.58
CA VAL A 12 35.79 23.64 -9.12
C VAL A 12 36.73 22.58 -8.58
N LEU A 13 36.64 22.29 -7.27
CA LEU A 13 37.13 21.05 -6.66
C LEU A 13 36.72 20.98 -5.17
N ALA A 14 35.47 21.28 -4.83
CA ALA A 14 34.98 21.12 -3.45
C ALA A 14 33.47 20.88 -3.34
N ILE A 15 32.82 20.38 -4.41
CA ILE A 15 31.40 19.98 -4.42
C ILE A 15 31.27 18.61 -5.09
N ALA A 16 32.13 17.66 -4.70
CA ALA A 16 32.06 16.27 -5.18
C ALA A 16 32.16 15.24 -4.06
N ALA A 17 32.04 15.65 -2.79
CA ALA A 17 32.17 14.76 -1.64
C ALA A 17 31.15 15.06 -0.54
N SER A 18 29.89 15.28 -0.92
CA SER A 18 28.76 15.33 0.01
C SER A 18 27.43 15.02 -0.69
N ILE A 19 27.46 14.01 -1.56
CA ILE A 19 26.30 13.15 -1.79
C ILE A 19 26.69 11.80 -1.18
N ALA A 20 26.83 11.78 0.14
CA ALA A 20 26.68 10.53 0.85
C ALA A 20 25.22 10.14 0.62
N ALA A 21 25.02 9.11 -0.19
CA ALA A 21 23.73 8.48 -0.37
C ALA A 21 23.14 8.21 1.02
N TYR A 22 22.05 8.90 1.35
CA TYR A 22 21.06 8.29 2.21
C TYR A 22 20.51 7.13 1.39
N GLN A 23 21.18 5.98 1.44
CA GLN A 23 20.55 4.71 1.11
C GLN A 23 19.45 4.55 2.14
N THR A 24 18.22 4.95 1.79
CA THR A 24 17.04 4.50 2.52
C THR A 24 17.06 2.98 2.44
N GLN A 25 17.36 2.34 3.56
CA GLN A 25 17.34 0.88 3.64
C GLN A 25 15.97 0.38 3.17
N ALA A 26 15.96 -0.59 2.28
CA ALA A 26 14.72 -1.14 1.73
C ALA A 26 13.76 -1.55 2.85
N GLU A 27 12.49 -1.19 2.70
CA GLU A 27 11.45 -1.48 3.68
C GLU A 27 11.23 -3.00 3.79
N GLN A 28 11.17 -3.52 5.01
CA GLN A 28 10.94 -4.93 5.28
C GLN A 28 9.45 -5.24 5.34
N LEU A 29 8.99 -6.12 4.46
CA LEU A 29 7.61 -6.62 4.36
C LEU A 29 7.61 -8.10 4.75
N GLY A 30 7.55 -8.39 6.05
CA GLY A 30 7.72 -9.75 6.55
C GLY A 30 9.14 -10.28 6.31
N PRO A 31 9.31 -11.43 5.64
CA PRO A 31 10.62 -11.95 5.24
C PRO A 31 11.16 -11.34 3.94
N TYR A 32 10.44 -10.39 3.32
CA TYR A 32 10.74 -9.85 2.01
C TYR A 32 11.15 -8.38 2.07
N THR A 33 11.82 -7.88 1.04
CA THR A 33 12.08 -6.45 0.82
C THR A 33 11.11 -5.88 -0.21
N SER A 34 10.60 -4.68 0.03
CA SER A 34 9.62 -4.01 -0.84
C SER A 34 10.05 -3.87 -2.31
N GLN A 35 11.34 -3.63 -2.55
CA GLN A 35 11.89 -3.43 -3.89
C GLN A 35 12.11 -4.73 -4.69
N ASP A 36 12.25 -5.89 -4.05
CA ASP A 36 12.62 -7.18 -4.69
C ASP A 36 11.60 -8.30 -4.35
N TRP A 37 10.36 -7.92 -4.04
CA TRP A 37 9.40 -8.85 -3.45
C TRP A 37 8.95 -9.94 -4.43
N ILE A 38 8.86 -9.69 -5.75
CA ILE A 38 8.42 -10.72 -6.71
C ILE A 38 9.48 -11.82 -6.80
N GLY A 39 10.74 -11.46 -6.99
CA GLY A 39 11.84 -12.41 -7.07
C GLY A 39 12.01 -13.23 -5.79
N GLN A 40 11.71 -12.66 -4.62
CA GLN A 40 11.78 -13.36 -3.33
C GLN A 40 10.53 -14.21 -3.05
N VAL A 41 9.33 -13.68 -3.27
CA VAL A 41 8.08 -14.43 -3.06
C VAL A 41 8.01 -15.61 -4.03
N PHE A 42 8.32 -15.40 -5.30
CA PHE A 42 8.23 -16.42 -6.35
C PHE A 42 9.57 -17.12 -6.61
N GLU A 43 10.45 -17.18 -5.62
CA GLU A 43 11.67 -17.98 -5.72
C GLU A 43 11.30 -19.43 -6.07
N ASN A 44 11.95 -19.97 -7.11
CA ASN A 44 11.68 -21.30 -7.69
C ASN A 44 10.24 -21.51 -8.23
N ARG A 45 9.47 -20.44 -8.48
CA ARG A 45 8.11 -20.46 -9.05
C ARG A 45 8.01 -19.67 -10.35
N GLY A 46 9.04 -19.77 -11.19
CA GLY A 46 9.15 -19.04 -12.46
C GLY A 46 8.05 -19.40 -13.46
N ASP A 47 7.39 -20.56 -13.32
CA ASP A 47 6.25 -20.99 -14.11
C ASP A 47 4.94 -20.23 -13.79
N THR A 48 4.93 -19.39 -12.75
CA THR A 48 3.77 -18.56 -12.39
C THR A 48 3.48 -17.56 -13.51
N ARG A 49 2.23 -17.54 -13.99
CA ARG A 49 1.76 -16.57 -14.99
C ARG A 49 1.44 -15.22 -14.36
N LEU A 50 1.63 -14.13 -15.09
CA LEU A 50 1.23 -12.79 -14.64
C LEU A 50 -0.23 -12.71 -14.19
N ARG A 51 -1.14 -13.41 -14.88
CA ARG A 51 -2.57 -13.45 -14.52
C ARG A 51 -2.84 -14.10 -13.16
N ASP A 52 -1.99 -15.04 -12.74
CA ASP A 52 -2.19 -15.83 -11.52
C ASP A 52 -1.56 -15.14 -10.28
N MET A 53 -0.87 -14.01 -10.48
CA MET A 53 -0.34 -13.15 -9.41
C MET A 53 -1.37 -12.12 -8.95
N VAL A 54 -1.21 -11.64 -7.71
CA VAL A 54 -1.86 -10.43 -7.20
C VAL A 54 -0.86 -9.27 -7.26
N ILE A 55 -1.14 -8.25 -8.05
CA ILE A 55 -0.18 -7.20 -8.42
C ILE A 55 -0.71 -5.85 -7.92
N PRO A 56 0.03 -5.14 -7.04
CA PRO A 56 -0.35 -3.80 -6.60
C PRO A 56 0.01 -2.76 -7.67
N GLY A 57 -0.93 -1.87 -7.95
CA GLY A 57 -0.87 -0.88 -9.01
C GLY A 57 -1.39 0.49 -8.56
N THR A 58 -1.12 1.51 -9.36
CA THR A 58 -1.58 2.88 -9.10
C THR A 58 -2.45 3.38 -10.24
N HIS A 59 -3.48 4.16 -9.90
CA HIS A 59 -4.38 4.82 -10.83
C HIS A 59 -3.85 6.24 -11.13
N ASP A 60 -3.93 6.68 -12.40
CA ASP A 60 -3.43 7.99 -12.85
C ASP A 60 -2.00 8.28 -12.32
N SER A 61 -1.07 7.36 -12.52
CA SER A 61 0.12 7.23 -11.66
C SER A 61 1.08 8.43 -11.67
N GLY A 62 1.22 9.12 -12.80
CA GLY A 62 2.21 10.18 -12.99
C GLY A 62 1.74 11.58 -12.55
N THR A 63 0.81 11.68 -11.60
CA THR A 63 0.19 12.96 -11.18
C THR A 63 0.85 13.63 -9.98
N TYR A 64 1.85 13.00 -9.34
CA TYR A 64 2.40 13.43 -8.05
C TYR A 64 2.97 14.86 -8.03
N ASN A 65 3.54 15.31 -9.15
CA ASN A 65 4.17 16.62 -9.26
C ASN A 65 3.18 17.73 -9.67
N MET A 66 1.91 17.42 -9.91
CA MET A 66 0.89 18.40 -10.31
C MET A 66 0.70 19.46 -9.22
N HIS A 67 0.70 20.74 -9.58
CA HIS A 67 0.54 21.83 -8.62
C HIS A 67 -0.34 22.96 -9.17
N SER A 68 -0.64 23.96 -8.35
CA SER A 68 -1.56 25.06 -8.70
C SER A 68 -1.14 25.93 -9.89
N GLY A 69 0.12 25.79 -10.33
CA GLY A 69 0.69 26.49 -11.48
C GLY A 69 0.86 25.60 -12.72
N SER A 70 0.44 24.34 -12.65
CA SER A 70 0.37 23.48 -13.83
C SER A 70 -0.62 24.05 -14.84
N ASP A 71 -0.35 23.87 -16.13
CA ASP A 71 -1.31 24.18 -17.18
C ASP A 71 -2.49 23.20 -17.14
N LEU A 72 -3.67 23.64 -17.58
CA LEU A 72 -4.75 22.71 -17.92
C LEU A 72 -4.31 21.79 -19.05
N SER A 73 -4.67 20.51 -18.97
CA SER A 73 -4.34 19.57 -20.04
C SER A 73 -5.17 19.86 -21.31
N PRO A 74 -4.69 19.44 -22.50
CA PRO A 74 -5.47 19.57 -23.73
C PRO A 74 -6.85 18.89 -23.68
N ASP A 75 -7.00 17.89 -22.81
CA ASP A 75 -8.24 17.14 -22.58
C ASP A 75 -8.91 17.47 -21.23
N ALA A 76 -8.62 18.65 -20.67
CA ALA A 76 -9.19 19.08 -19.40
C ALA A 76 -10.72 19.01 -19.41
N GLU A 77 -11.28 18.54 -18.29
CA GLU A 77 -12.72 18.40 -18.11
C GLU A 77 -13.42 19.74 -18.25
N SER A 78 -14.64 19.73 -18.79
CA SER A 78 -15.40 20.94 -19.14
C SER A 78 -15.66 21.88 -17.97
N TRP A 79 -15.64 21.39 -16.72
CA TRP A 79 -15.81 22.19 -15.52
C TRP A 79 -14.53 22.93 -15.10
N ALA A 80 -13.35 22.44 -15.47
CA ALA A 80 -12.07 22.99 -15.01
C ALA A 80 -11.83 24.43 -15.49
N PRO A 81 -12.07 24.79 -16.78
CA PRO A 81 -11.98 26.17 -17.25
C PRO A 81 -12.91 27.15 -16.50
N TYR A 82 -14.09 26.69 -16.10
CA TYR A 82 -15.04 27.49 -15.33
C TYR A 82 -14.49 27.81 -13.94
N VAL A 83 -13.93 26.82 -13.24
CA VAL A 83 -13.31 27.00 -11.92
C VAL A 83 -12.10 27.93 -11.99
N THR A 84 -11.22 27.76 -12.97
CA THR A 84 -10.08 28.67 -13.17
C THR A 84 -10.52 30.08 -13.55
N GLY A 85 -11.57 30.23 -14.36
CA GLY A 85 -12.11 31.53 -14.76
C GLY A 85 -12.73 32.30 -13.59
N LEU A 86 -13.39 31.60 -12.66
CA LEU A 86 -14.02 32.22 -11.49
C LEU A 86 -13.01 32.56 -10.38
N LEU A 87 -12.03 31.68 -10.13
CA LEU A 87 -11.18 31.74 -8.93
C LEU A 87 -9.69 32.00 -9.22
N GLY A 88 -9.29 32.13 -10.50
CA GLY A 88 -7.90 32.34 -10.90
C GLY A 88 -6.95 31.27 -10.34
N GLN A 89 -5.81 31.70 -9.77
CA GLN A 89 -4.84 30.78 -9.17
C GLN A 89 -5.40 29.95 -8.00
N ALA A 90 -6.39 30.45 -7.26
CA ALA A 90 -7.05 29.66 -6.22
C ALA A 90 -7.81 28.46 -6.83
N GLY A 91 -8.42 28.65 -8.01
CA GLY A 91 -9.04 27.58 -8.79
C GLY A 91 -8.04 26.51 -9.21
N GLY A 92 -6.86 26.92 -9.70
CA GLY A 92 -5.77 25.99 -10.04
C GLY A 92 -5.31 25.13 -8.85
N HIS A 93 -5.28 25.69 -7.64
CA HIS A 93 -4.96 24.93 -6.42
C HIS A 93 -5.99 23.84 -6.09
N ILE A 94 -7.27 24.12 -6.32
CA ILE A 94 -8.34 23.16 -6.10
C ILE A 94 -8.25 22.03 -7.12
N ILE A 95 -8.09 22.37 -8.41
CA ILE A 95 -7.98 21.38 -9.47
C ILE A 95 -6.78 20.46 -9.23
N ALA A 96 -5.61 21.00 -8.90
CA ALA A 96 -4.42 20.20 -8.62
C ALA A 96 -4.61 19.23 -7.44
N LYS A 97 -5.33 19.64 -6.38
CA LYS A 97 -5.64 18.78 -5.23
C LYS A 97 -6.61 17.64 -5.52
N TRP A 98 -7.49 17.84 -6.49
CA TRP A 98 -8.46 16.84 -6.93
C TRP A 98 -7.94 15.97 -8.07
N GLY A 99 -7.05 16.51 -8.90
CA GLY A 99 -6.41 15.80 -10.02
C GLY A 99 -5.18 14.99 -9.60
N ARG A 100 -4.56 15.29 -8.45
CA ARG A 100 -3.47 14.46 -7.91
C ARG A 100 -4.02 13.18 -7.30
N THR A 101 -3.49 12.04 -7.74
CA THR A 101 -3.85 10.70 -7.26
C THR A 101 -2.71 10.00 -6.53
N GLN A 102 -1.46 10.45 -6.69
CA GLN A 102 -0.29 9.85 -6.04
C GLN A 102 0.55 10.91 -5.30
N SER A 103 1.24 10.51 -4.23
CA SER A 103 2.16 11.39 -3.48
C SER A 103 3.64 11.21 -3.87
N HIS A 104 3.96 10.11 -4.54
CA HIS A 104 5.33 9.66 -4.79
C HIS A 104 5.66 9.62 -6.28
N ASP A 105 6.95 9.74 -6.61
CA ASP A 105 7.42 9.53 -7.98
C ASP A 105 7.38 8.04 -8.36
N ILE A 106 7.54 7.76 -9.66
CA ILE A 106 7.42 6.41 -10.23
C ILE A 106 8.41 5.45 -9.58
N LYS A 107 9.66 5.89 -9.42
CA LYS A 107 10.72 5.06 -8.83
C LYS A 107 10.44 4.74 -7.36
N THR A 108 10.03 5.73 -6.57
CA THR A 108 9.67 5.52 -5.15
C THR A 108 8.49 4.57 -5.03
N MET A 109 7.49 4.65 -5.92
CA MET A 109 6.37 3.71 -5.95
C MET A 109 6.84 2.28 -6.25
N LEU A 110 7.75 2.11 -7.22
CA LEU A 110 8.39 0.82 -7.53
C LEU A 110 9.18 0.27 -6.33
N GLU A 111 10.01 1.10 -5.69
CA GLU A 111 10.80 0.75 -4.51
C GLU A 111 9.93 0.37 -3.31
N LYS A 112 8.70 0.91 -3.23
CA LYS A 112 7.69 0.54 -2.23
C LYS A 112 6.89 -0.72 -2.57
N GLY A 113 7.02 -1.26 -3.78
CA GLY A 113 6.43 -2.55 -4.16
C GLY A 113 5.32 -2.47 -5.21
N ILE A 114 4.98 -1.28 -5.73
CA ILE A 114 4.06 -1.12 -6.88
C ILE A 114 4.69 -1.74 -8.13
N ARG A 115 3.88 -2.39 -8.97
CA ARG A 115 4.33 -3.04 -10.21
C ARG A 115 3.43 -2.75 -11.41
N HIS A 116 2.36 -1.98 -11.24
CA HIS A 116 1.47 -1.55 -12.31
C HIS A 116 1.22 -0.02 -12.29
N PHE A 117 1.27 0.61 -13.47
CA PHE A 117 1.07 2.06 -13.62
C PHE A 117 0.08 2.37 -14.76
N ASP A 118 -0.95 3.17 -14.46
CA ASP A 118 -1.87 3.76 -15.45
C ASP A 118 -1.29 5.07 -15.97
N LEU A 119 -0.92 5.08 -17.26
CA LEU A 119 -0.33 6.22 -17.95
C LEU A 119 -1.33 6.86 -18.91
N ARG A 120 -1.57 8.16 -18.72
CA ARG A 120 -2.42 8.98 -19.57
C ARG A 120 -1.61 10.07 -20.22
N ILE A 121 -1.37 9.93 -21.51
CA ILE A 121 -0.36 10.72 -22.23
C ILE A 121 -1.03 11.65 -23.23
N LYS A 122 -0.60 12.91 -23.23
CA LYS A 122 -0.91 13.91 -24.27
C LYS A 122 0.35 14.64 -24.71
N LYS A 123 0.24 15.37 -25.82
CA LYS A 123 1.28 16.31 -26.26
C LYS A 123 0.92 17.70 -25.80
N HIS A 124 1.86 18.39 -25.15
CA HIS A 124 1.70 19.77 -24.69
C HIS A 124 2.99 20.54 -24.94
N GLN A 125 2.90 21.68 -25.61
CA GLN A 125 4.04 22.55 -25.91
C GLN A 125 5.24 21.81 -26.55
N GLY A 126 4.96 20.85 -27.43
CA GLY A 126 5.99 20.07 -28.15
C GLY A 126 6.52 18.85 -27.39
N GLU A 127 6.11 18.63 -26.14
CA GLU A 127 6.58 17.55 -25.27
C GLU A 127 5.47 16.53 -25.01
N PHE A 128 5.84 15.27 -24.77
CA PHE A 128 4.91 14.25 -24.29
C PHE A 128 4.83 14.30 -22.76
N VAL A 129 3.62 14.47 -22.24
CA VAL A 129 3.36 14.68 -20.82
C VAL A 129 2.26 13.76 -20.29
N ILE A 130 2.36 13.42 -19.02
CA ILE A 130 1.28 12.80 -18.25
C ILE A 130 0.23 13.87 -17.92
N VAL A 131 -1.04 13.50 -18.05
CA VAL A 131 -2.17 14.39 -17.79
C VAL A 131 -3.25 13.74 -16.95
N HIS A 132 -3.91 14.56 -16.13
CA HIS A 132 -5.19 14.25 -15.50
C HIS A 132 -5.83 15.59 -15.08
N THR A 133 -6.71 16.13 -15.93
CA THR A 133 -7.20 17.53 -15.92
C THR A 133 -6.14 18.62 -16.13
N MET A 134 -4.94 18.40 -15.60
CA MET A 134 -3.77 19.28 -15.67
C MET A 134 -2.56 18.52 -16.19
N VAL A 135 -1.60 19.25 -16.71
CA VAL A 135 -0.28 18.73 -17.07
C VAL A 135 0.52 18.43 -15.80
N ALA A 136 1.06 17.22 -15.73
CA ALA A 136 1.86 16.75 -14.60
C ALA A 136 3.36 16.70 -14.94
N MET A 137 3.86 15.58 -15.45
CA MET A 137 5.29 15.36 -15.71
C MET A 137 5.58 14.90 -17.14
N LYS A 138 6.84 14.95 -17.57
CA LYS A 138 7.24 14.43 -18.89
C LYS A 138 7.21 12.91 -18.90
N VAL A 139 6.79 12.33 -20.03
CA VAL A 139 6.81 10.87 -20.24
C VAL A 139 8.25 10.34 -20.22
N SER A 140 9.23 11.09 -20.73
CA SER A 140 10.64 10.70 -20.65
C SER A 140 11.11 10.46 -19.21
N ASP A 141 10.63 11.27 -18.26
CA ASP A 141 11.02 11.16 -16.85
C ASP A 141 10.40 9.92 -16.19
N VAL A 142 9.17 9.56 -16.59
CA VAL A 142 8.52 8.30 -16.20
C VAL A 142 9.31 7.10 -16.72
N LEU A 143 9.58 7.08 -18.02
CA LEU A 143 10.28 5.97 -18.67
C LEU A 143 11.71 5.80 -18.16
N ALA A 144 12.41 6.90 -17.87
CA ALA A 144 13.73 6.87 -17.25
C ALA A 144 13.72 6.20 -15.87
N GLN A 145 12.74 6.55 -15.03
CA GLN A 145 12.57 5.96 -13.69
C GLN A 145 12.24 4.46 -13.77
N VAL A 146 11.33 4.06 -14.66
CA VAL A 146 11.01 2.65 -14.91
C VAL A 146 12.24 1.88 -15.38
N SER A 147 12.96 2.42 -16.37
CA SER A 147 14.15 1.78 -16.94
C SER A 147 15.24 1.61 -15.87
N GLN A 148 15.47 2.64 -15.04
CA GLN A 148 16.43 2.57 -13.93
C GLN A 148 16.07 1.47 -12.92
N PHE A 149 14.81 1.38 -12.51
CA PHE A 149 14.36 0.35 -11.57
C PHE A 149 14.45 -1.05 -12.18
N ALA A 150 13.92 -1.23 -13.40
CA ALA A 150 13.91 -2.53 -14.08
C ALA A 150 15.33 -3.10 -14.28
N GLN A 151 16.32 -2.23 -14.50
CA GLN A 151 17.74 -2.60 -14.59
C GLN A 151 18.38 -2.92 -13.24
N ALA A 152 17.95 -2.26 -12.16
CA ALA A 152 18.45 -2.52 -10.81
C ALA A 152 17.82 -3.78 -10.19
N HIS A 153 16.61 -4.14 -10.63
CA HIS A 153 15.79 -5.21 -10.09
C HIS A 153 15.28 -6.13 -11.23
N PRO A 154 16.18 -6.90 -11.89
CA PRO A 154 15.83 -7.65 -13.11
C PRO A 154 14.76 -8.73 -12.88
N LYS A 155 14.55 -9.20 -11.65
CA LYS A 155 13.49 -10.15 -11.31
C LYS A 155 12.13 -9.53 -11.01
N GLU A 156 11.99 -8.22 -11.17
CA GLU A 156 10.76 -7.49 -10.87
C GLU A 156 10.06 -7.00 -12.14
N PRO A 157 9.00 -7.69 -12.61
CA PRO A 157 8.20 -7.21 -13.74
C PRO A 157 7.49 -5.89 -13.47
N VAL A 158 7.57 -4.94 -14.40
CA VAL A 158 6.82 -3.69 -14.37
C VAL A 158 5.80 -3.67 -15.51
N ILE A 159 4.54 -3.41 -15.18
CA ILE A 159 3.43 -3.30 -16.14
C ILE A 159 3.06 -1.83 -16.31
N LEU A 160 3.15 -1.32 -17.54
CA LEU A 160 2.68 0.00 -17.92
C LEU A 160 1.43 -0.14 -18.78
N GLU A 161 0.31 0.36 -18.29
CA GLU A 161 -0.90 0.55 -19.08
C GLU A 161 -0.87 1.95 -19.71
N VAL A 162 -0.94 2.05 -21.04
CA VAL A 162 -1.12 3.33 -21.73
C VAL A 162 -2.61 3.52 -22.06
N ALA A 163 -3.32 4.11 -21.10
CA ALA A 163 -4.77 4.30 -21.12
C ALA A 163 -5.24 5.44 -22.01
N LYS A 164 -4.42 6.49 -22.15
CA LYS A 164 -4.69 7.60 -23.08
C LYS A 164 -3.45 7.93 -23.89
N THR A 165 -3.68 8.29 -25.16
CA THR A 165 -2.64 8.65 -26.12
C THR A 165 -2.86 10.06 -26.71
N PRO A 166 -1.80 10.68 -27.24
CA PRO A 166 -1.91 11.90 -28.06
C PRO A 166 -2.58 11.60 -29.40
N ASP A 167 -2.64 12.61 -30.28
CA ASP A 167 -3.17 12.43 -31.64
C ASP A 167 -2.33 11.41 -32.43
N SER A 168 -2.97 10.73 -33.38
CA SER A 168 -2.34 9.65 -34.16
C SER A 168 -1.07 10.09 -34.90
N SER A 169 -0.98 11.36 -35.30
CA SER A 169 0.21 11.94 -35.94
C SER A 169 1.44 11.97 -35.05
N ASP A 170 1.26 11.97 -33.73
CA ASP A 170 2.35 12.02 -32.76
C ASP A 170 2.80 10.63 -32.28
N MET A 171 2.01 9.59 -32.58
CA MET A 171 2.28 8.22 -32.12
C MET A 171 3.64 7.67 -32.53
N PRO A 172 4.16 7.88 -33.77
CA PRO A 172 5.49 7.38 -34.14
C PRO A 172 6.61 7.90 -33.20
N ALA A 173 6.59 9.20 -32.89
CA ALA A 173 7.59 9.82 -32.01
C ALA A 173 7.43 9.37 -30.55
N LEU A 174 6.19 9.14 -30.09
CA LEU A 174 5.96 8.59 -28.75
C LEU A 174 6.49 7.15 -28.66
N LEU A 175 6.26 6.32 -29.68
CA LEU A 175 6.77 4.95 -29.73
C LEU A 175 8.31 4.90 -29.81
N ASP A 176 8.95 5.82 -30.54
CA ASP A 176 10.41 5.97 -30.54
C ASP A 176 10.94 6.25 -29.12
N LEU A 177 10.24 7.09 -28.36
CA LEU A 177 10.60 7.39 -26.98
C LEU A 177 10.47 6.15 -26.07
N PHE A 178 9.40 5.35 -26.22
CA PHE A 178 9.27 4.10 -25.47
C PHE A 178 10.36 3.09 -25.82
N ASP A 179 10.70 2.92 -27.09
CA ASP A 179 11.76 1.99 -27.51
C ASP A 179 13.15 2.45 -27.05
N LEU A 180 13.41 3.76 -27.01
CA LEU A 180 14.65 4.33 -26.49
C LEU A 180 14.92 3.88 -25.04
N TYR A 181 13.90 3.90 -24.19
CA TYR A 181 14.05 3.59 -22.76
C TYR A 181 13.82 2.12 -22.42
N LEU A 182 12.89 1.46 -23.10
CA LEU A 182 12.34 0.15 -22.72
C LEU A 182 12.47 -0.92 -23.81
N GLY A 183 12.90 -0.57 -25.03
CA GLY A 183 12.86 -1.47 -26.18
C GLY A 183 13.61 -2.79 -25.98
N LYS A 184 14.67 -2.79 -25.16
CA LYS A 184 15.45 -4.00 -24.81
C LYS A 184 14.91 -4.80 -23.61
N ARG A 185 13.86 -4.31 -22.94
CA ARG A 185 13.22 -4.95 -21.78
C ARG A 185 11.86 -5.56 -22.13
N LYS A 186 11.50 -5.59 -23.42
CA LYS A 186 10.20 -6.07 -23.91
C LYS A 186 10.18 -7.61 -23.89
N PRO A 187 9.19 -8.25 -23.27
CA PRO A 187 9.01 -9.69 -23.40
C PRO A 187 8.44 -10.06 -24.77
N ASN A 188 8.46 -11.35 -25.09
CA ASN A 188 7.89 -11.88 -26.33
C ASN A 188 6.38 -11.64 -26.42
N ASN A 189 5.99 -10.67 -27.26
CA ASN A 189 4.59 -10.29 -27.44
C ASN A 189 3.77 -11.24 -28.34
N SER A 190 4.36 -12.35 -28.80
CA SER A 190 3.61 -13.45 -29.43
C SER A 190 2.87 -14.31 -28.40
N ILE A 191 3.27 -14.23 -27.12
CA ILE A 191 2.59 -14.85 -25.98
C ILE A 191 1.58 -13.84 -25.46
N LYS A 192 0.34 -14.23 -25.15
CA LYS A 192 -0.62 -13.31 -24.51
C LYS A 192 -0.07 -12.82 -23.17
N ALA A 193 -0.31 -11.57 -22.80
CA ALA A 193 0.18 -11.02 -21.53
C ALA A 193 -0.29 -11.83 -20.31
N ALA A 194 -1.49 -12.40 -20.38
CA ALA A 194 -2.05 -13.27 -19.34
C ALA A 194 -1.32 -14.60 -19.17
N ASP A 195 -0.63 -15.06 -20.21
CA ASP A 195 0.08 -16.34 -20.26
C ASP A 195 1.59 -16.20 -20.09
N LEU A 196 2.13 -14.98 -20.11
CA LEU A 196 3.53 -14.71 -19.77
C LEU A 196 3.83 -15.23 -18.36
N THR A 197 4.86 -16.05 -18.25
CA THR A 197 5.38 -16.53 -16.98
C THR A 197 6.48 -15.63 -16.44
N LEU A 198 6.77 -15.71 -15.14
CA LEU A 198 7.93 -15.04 -14.57
C LEU A 198 9.24 -15.49 -15.23
N SER A 199 9.36 -16.77 -15.63
CA SER A 199 10.50 -17.28 -16.39
C SER A 199 10.65 -16.58 -17.74
N ASP A 200 9.55 -16.28 -18.44
CA ASP A 200 9.59 -15.51 -19.71
C ASP A 200 10.08 -14.08 -19.47
N LEU A 201 9.64 -13.47 -18.37
CA LEU A 201 10.00 -12.10 -17.99
C LEU A 201 11.41 -11.98 -17.39
N TRP A 202 12.01 -13.11 -17.00
CA TRP A 202 13.37 -13.18 -16.44
C TRP A 202 14.43 -13.59 -17.46
N GLN A 203 14.07 -13.67 -18.74
CA GLN A 203 15.02 -13.92 -19.83
C GLN A 203 15.82 -12.66 -20.14
N ASP A 204 17.09 -12.84 -20.52
CA ASP A 204 17.93 -11.79 -21.10
C ASP A 204 18.00 -12.02 -22.62
N SER A 205 16.90 -11.71 -23.33
CA SER A 205 16.85 -11.90 -24.79
C SER A 205 17.76 -10.92 -25.55
N ALA A 206 18.07 -9.77 -24.95
CA ALA A 206 18.94 -8.75 -25.53
C ALA A 206 20.44 -9.05 -25.37
N GLY A 207 20.81 -9.96 -24.46
CA GLY A 207 22.18 -10.35 -24.16
C GLY A 207 23.01 -9.25 -23.48
N ASP A 208 22.36 -8.31 -22.76
CA ASP A 208 23.03 -7.20 -22.07
C ASP A 208 23.04 -7.38 -20.53
N GLY A 209 22.72 -8.58 -20.05
CA GLY A 209 22.71 -8.94 -18.64
C GLY A 209 21.47 -8.46 -17.89
N GLN A 210 20.41 -8.09 -18.63
CA GLN A 210 19.19 -7.51 -18.07
C GLN A 210 17.95 -8.20 -18.63
N ASN A 211 16.91 -8.28 -17.81
CA ASN A 211 15.76 -9.10 -18.13
C ASN A 211 14.71 -8.40 -19.01
N ASP A 212 13.84 -9.19 -19.63
CA ASP A 212 12.68 -8.75 -20.41
C ASP A 212 11.47 -8.40 -19.50
N ASN A 213 11.75 -7.66 -18.43
CA ASN A 213 10.84 -7.47 -17.30
C ASN A 213 9.93 -6.22 -17.42
N VAL A 214 9.74 -5.64 -18.60
CA VAL A 214 8.83 -4.49 -18.78
C VAL A 214 7.73 -4.78 -19.80
N VAL A 215 6.51 -4.93 -19.29
CA VAL A 215 5.29 -5.18 -20.07
C VAL A 215 4.60 -3.85 -20.33
N VAL A 216 4.44 -3.46 -21.59
CA VAL A 216 3.65 -2.27 -21.96
C VAL A 216 2.41 -2.68 -22.71
N VAL A 217 1.24 -2.29 -22.21
CA VAL A 217 -0.05 -2.55 -22.84
C VAL A 217 -0.66 -1.23 -23.33
N TRP A 218 -0.88 -1.12 -24.63
CA TRP A 218 -1.53 0.02 -25.28
C TRP A 218 -3.03 -0.23 -25.36
N THR A 219 -3.77 0.21 -24.33
CA THR A 219 -5.24 0.12 -24.34
C THR A 219 -5.86 1.20 -25.23
N SER A 220 -5.18 2.34 -25.37
CA SER A 220 -5.38 3.33 -26.44
C SER A 220 -4.30 3.22 -27.52
N SER A 221 -4.63 3.49 -28.78
CA SER A 221 -3.75 3.30 -29.95
C SER A 221 -3.14 1.89 -30.05
N SER A 222 -3.97 0.87 -29.77
CA SER A 222 -3.58 -0.55 -29.68
C SER A 222 -2.82 -1.06 -30.92
N GLU A 223 -3.29 -0.73 -32.13
CA GLU A 223 -2.63 -1.20 -33.37
C GLU A 223 -1.22 -0.63 -33.54
N ASP A 224 -1.01 0.65 -33.19
CA ASP A 224 0.30 1.29 -33.26
C ASP A 224 1.28 0.64 -32.28
N GLY A 225 0.83 0.38 -31.04
CA GLY A 225 1.63 -0.33 -30.03
C GLY A 225 2.00 -1.74 -30.46
N LYS A 226 1.04 -2.52 -30.97
CA LYS A 226 1.29 -3.88 -31.48
C LYS A 226 2.27 -3.91 -32.64
N ALA A 227 2.14 -2.98 -33.59
CA ALA A 227 3.07 -2.86 -34.71
C ALA A 227 4.52 -2.61 -34.25
N ARG A 228 4.72 -2.09 -33.03
CA ARG A 228 6.03 -1.86 -32.41
C ARG A 228 6.52 -2.99 -31.49
N GLY A 229 5.79 -4.09 -31.40
CA GLY A 229 6.18 -5.22 -30.54
C GLY A 229 5.71 -5.11 -29.09
N TYR A 230 4.73 -4.25 -28.79
CA TYR A 230 4.07 -4.18 -27.49
C TYR A 230 2.75 -4.98 -27.47
N PHE A 231 2.07 -4.99 -26.32
CA PHE A 231 0.75 -5.61 -26.18
C PHE A 231 -0.35 -4.63 -26.53
N GLY A 232 -1.39 -5.12 -27.20
CA GLY A 232 -2.60 -4.35 -27.49
C GLY A 232 -3.68 -4.49 -26.43
N ALA A 233 -4.74 -3.69 -26.58
CA ALA A 233 -5.92 -3.65 -25.71
C ALA A 233 -6.60 -5.01 -25.49
N GLU A 234 -6.42 -5.98 -26.40
CA GLU A 234 -6.96 -7.32 -26.24
C GLU A 234 -6.36 -8.09 -25.06
N ASN A 235 -5.22 -7.66 -24.51
CA ASN A 235 -4.52 -8.32 -23.40
C ASN A 235 -4.92 -7.82 -22.01
N PHE A 236 -5.72 -6.76 -21.91
CA PHE A 236 -5.96 -6.06 -20.65
C PHE A 236 -7.39 -5.55 -20.56
N THR A 237 -7.98 -5.69 -19.39
CA THR A 237 -9.34 -5.21 -19.09
C THR A 237 -9.48 -5.03 -17.59
N GLY A 238 -10.60 -4.51 -17.12
CA GLY A 238 -10.84 -4.42 -15.69
C GLY A 238 -12.17 -3.82 -15.34
N THR A 239 -12.30 -3.52 -14.06
CA THR A 239 -13.48 -2.89 -13.50
C THR A 239 -13.13 -1.60 -12.79
N TRP A 240 -13.81 -0.55 -13.21
CA TRP A 240 -13.87 0.74 -12.55
C TRP A 240 -15.33 1.06 -12.23
N ALA A 241 -15.58 1.45 -10.98
CA ALA A 241 -16.94 1.64 -10.48
C ALA A 241 -17.52 3.01 -10.78
N ASN A 242 -16.68 4.03 -11.01
CA ASN A 242 -17.10 5.40 -11.30
C ASN A 242 -18.18 5.90 -10.32
N THR A 243 -17.92 5.79 -9.02
CA THR A 243 -18.88 6.12 -7.96
C THR A 243 -18.19 6.78 -6.77
N GLU A 244 -18.97 7.54 -6.00
CA GLU A 244 -18.60 8.11 -4.70
C GLU A 244 -19.09 7.22 -3.52
N ASN A 245 -19.84 6.15 -3.82
CA ASN A 245 -20.51 5.31 -2.82
C ASN A 245 -19.72 4.01 -2.55
N TYR A 246 -19.47 3.71 -1.27
CA TYR A 246 -18.75 2.51 -0.87
C TYR A 246 -19.42 1.20 -1.30
N GLY A 247 -20.73 1.07 -1.06
CA GLY A 247 -21.48 -0.15 -1.37
C GLY A 247 -21.48 -0.45 -2.86
N GLU A 248 -21.68 0.58 -3.68
CA GLU A 248 -21.60 0.45 -5.14
C GLU A 248 -20.20 0.08 -5.63
N LEU A 249 -19.15 0.72 -5.07
CA LEU A 249 -17.76 0.36 -5.37
C LEU A 249 -17.50 -1.13 -5.06
N ARG A 250 -17.83 -1.56 -3.84
CA ARG A 250 -17.69 -2.95 -3.39
C ARG A 250 -18.42 -3.92 -4.33
N ASP A 251 -19.69 -3.67 -4.60
CA ASP A 251 -20.54 -4.57 -5.37
C ASP A 251 -20.10 -4.64 -6.83
N ARG A 252 -19.70 -3.51 -7.41
CA ARG A 252 -19.19 -3.44 -8.78
C ARG A 252 -17.87 -4.17 -8.94
N LEU A 253 -16.92 -3.98 -8.03
CA LEU A 253 -15.63 -4.69 -8.06
C LEU A 253 -15.82 -6.21 -7.89
N LEU A 254 -16.65 -6.63 -6.94
CA LEU A 254 -16.93 -8.07 -6.75
C LEU A 254 -17.64 -8.68 -7.97
N ALA A 255 -18.58 -7.96 -8.57
CA ALA A 255 -19.24 -8.40 -9.80
C ALA A 255 -18.23 -8.54 -10.96
N GLY A 256 -17.28 -7.62 -11.07
CA GLY A 256 -16.18 -7.69 -12.04
C GLY A 256 -15.28 -8.91 -11.82
N LEU A 257 -14.87 -9.18 -10.59
CA LEU A 257 -14.05 -10.35 -10.26
C LEU A 257 -14.76 -11.67 -10.57
N LYS A 258 -16.08 -11.76 -10.35
CA LYS A 258 -16.90 -12.92 -10.68
C LYS A 258 -16.93 -13.24 -12.18
N THR A 259 -16.73 -12.24 -13.03
CA THR A 259 -16.79 -12.37 -14.49
C THR A 259 -15.46 -12.06 -15.16
N ALA A 260 -14.37 -11.99 -14.39
CA ALA A 260 -13.05 -11.67 -14.91
C ALA A 260 -12.62 -12.72 -15.95
N PRO A 261 -12.15 -12.28 -17.14
CA PRO A 261 -11.68 -13.20 -18.17
C PRO A 261 -10.40 -13.91 -17.75
N THR A 262 -10.23 -15.13 -18.25
CA THR A 262 -9.05 -15.95 -17.96
C THR A 262 -7.94 -15.83 -19.00
N ASP A 263 -8.16 -15.07 -20.08
CA ASP A 263 -7.20 -14.91 -21.17
C ASP A 263 -6.61 -13.49 -21.27
N LYS A 264 -6.83 -12.67 -20.24
CA LYS A 264 -6.36 -11.28 -20.14
C LYS A 264 -5.85 -10.98 -18.73
N LEU A 265 -5.03 -9.94 -18.61
CA LEU A 265 -4.80 -9.29 -17.32
C LEU A 265 -6.07 -8.53 -16.92
N PHE A 266 -6.41 -8.57 -15.64
CA PHE A 266 -7.63 -7.98 -15.11
C PHE A 266 -7.35 -7.06 -13.93
N TYR A 267 -7.63 -5.77 -14.07
CA TYR A 267 -7.52 -4.81 -12.97
C TYR A 267 -8.85 -4.58 -12.23
N SER A 268 -8.73 -4.30 -10.94
CA SER A 268 -9.81 -3.84 -10.07
C SER A 268 -9.43 -2.49 -9.49
N ALA A 269 -10.15 -1.43 -9.88
CA ALA A 269 -9.86 -0.07 -9.43
C ALA A 269 -10.57 0.24 -8.11
N PHE A 270 -9.81 0.17 -7.01
CA PHE A 270 -10.22 0.56 -5.66
C PHE A 270 -10.12 2.08 -5.49
N THR A 271 -10.79 2.82 -6.37
CA THR A 271 -10.79 4.29 -6.41
C THR A 271 -12.21 4.82 -6.26
N TYR A 272 -12.33 5.95 -5.57
CA TYR A 272 -13.54 6.76 -5.61
C TYR A 272 -13.44 7.74 -6.78
N THR A 273 -14.56 8.02 -7.43
CA THR A 273 -14.59 9.01 -8.49
C THR A 273 -15.43 10.20 -8.08
N PRO A 274 -14.82 11.38 -7.81
CA PRO A 274 -15.57 12.57 -7.49
C PRO A 274 -16.41 13.03 -8.68
N THR A 275 -17.64 13.46 -8.42
CA THR A 275 -18.44 14.17 -9.42
C THR A 275 -17.95 15.61 -9.58
N ALA A 276 -18.17 16.20 -10.75
CA ALA A 276 -17.88 17.62 -10.98
C ALA A 276 -18.58 18.52 -9.93
N GLY A 277 -19.79 18.15 -9.50
CA GLY A 277 -20.53 18.87 -8.47
C GLY A 277 -19.84 18.83 -7.09
N THR A 278 -19.24 17.71 -6.72
CA THR A 278 -18.46 17.56 -5.48
C THR A 278 -17.24 18.49 -5.49
N ILE A 279 -16.49 18.51 -6.59
CA ILE A 279 -15.31 19.36 -6.76
C ILE A 279 -15.69 20.84 -6.76
N ILE A 280 -16.74 21.22 -7.48
CA ILE A 280 -17.22 22.60 -7.54
C ILE A 280 -17.65 23.09 -6.15
N LYS A 281 -18.39 22.29 -5.37
CA LYS A 281 -18.81 22.66 -4.00
C LYS A 281 -17.64 22.92 -3.07
N ASP A 282 -16.61 22.10 -3.14
CA ASP A 282 -15.34 22.31 -2.44
C ASP A 282 -14.67 23.61 -2.88
N ALA A 283 -14.66 23.89 -4.20
CA ALA A 283 -14.04 25.09 -4.76
C ALA A 283 -14.65 26.40 -4.23
N ILE A 284 -15.96 26.42 -3.99
CA ILE A 284 -16.69 27.58 -3.47
C ILE A 284 -16.82 27.59 -1.94
N GLY A 285 -16.07 26.75 -1.23
CA GLY A 285 -15.97 26.77 0.24
C GLY A 285 -17.10 26.06 1.00
N PHE A 286 -18.00 25.36 0.30
CA PHE A 286 -19.13 24.64 0.91
C PHE A 286 -18.88 23.14 1.07
N GLY A 287 -17.80 22.62 0.51
CA GLY A 287 -17.47 21.21 0.60
C GLY A 287 -16.56 20.87 1.78
N LYS A 288 -16.66 19.63 2.26
CA LYS A 288 -16.00 19.14 3.48
C LYS A 288 -14.78 18.25 3.21
N LYS A 289 -14.55 17.84 1.96
CA LYS A 289 -13.57 16.80 1.61
C LYS A 289 -12.19 17.37 1.26
N ARG A 290 -12.13 18.59 0.75
CA ARG A 290 -10.94 19.45 0.52
C ARG A 290 -9.91 18.95 -0.50
N SER A 291 -9.77 17.64 -0.72
CA SER A 291 -8.89 17.02 -1.73
C SER A 291 -9.24 15.54 -1.93
N LEU A 292 -8.73 14.94 -3.01
CA LEU A 292 -8.82 13.49 -3.21
C LEU A 292 -8.01 12.72 -2.16
N LEU A 293 -6.84 13.23 -1.76
CA LEU A 293 -6.03 12.65 -0.69
C LEU A 293 -6.80 12.49 0.62
N ASN A 294 -7.49 13.54 1.06
CA ASN A 294 -8.29 13.50 2.28
C ASN A 294 -9.43 12.49 2.16
N TRP A 295 -10.00 12.32 0.97
CA TRP A 295 -11.01 11.30 0.72
C TRP A 295 -10.42 9.89 0.82
N SER A 296 -9.29 9.64 0.18
CA SER A 296 -8.59 8.35 0.25
C SER A 296 -8.23 7.98 1.69
N GLN A 297 -7.76 8.96 2.46
CA GLN A 297 -7.58 8.82 3.90
C GLN A 297 -8.92 8.49 4.56
N ASP A 298 -9.93 9.34 4.51
CA ASP A 298 -11.19 9.13 5.24
C ASP A 298 -11.87 7.79 4.97
N PHE A 299 -11.85 7.29 3.74
CA PHE A 299 -12.71 6.17 3.34
C PHE A 299 -11.99 4.94 2.80
N LEU A 300 -10.92 5.06 2.01
CA LEU A 300 -10.31 3.89 1.36
C LEU A 300 -9.40 3.07 2.28
N ARG A 301 -8.91 3.69 3.36
CA ARG A 301 -7.92 3.11 4.30
C ARG A 301 -8.15 1.62 4.64
N PRO A 302 -9.31 1.21 5.17
CA PRO A 302 -9.52 -0.16 5.64
C PRO A 302 -9.98 -1.13 4.54
N TYR A 303 -10.52 -0.63 3.43
CA TYR A 303 -11.37 -1.44 2.53
C TYR A 303 -10.62 -2.57 1.84
N LEU A 304 -9.45 -2.26 1.27
CA LEU A 304 -8.65 -3.24 0.54
C LEU A 304 -8.26 -4.42 1.46
N GLY A 305 -7.79 -4.11 2.67
CA GLY A 305 -7.38 -5.13 3.64
C GLY A 305 -8.53 -5.93 4.25
N GLU A 306 -9.77 -5.47 4.13
CA GLU A 306 -10.96 -6.16 4.65
C GLU A 306 -11.69 -6.98 3.58
N LEU A 307 -11.91 -6.39 2.40
CA LEU A 307 -12.69 -6.99 1.34
C LEU A 307 -11.91 -8.10 0.63
N VAL A 308 -10.66 -7.82 0.25
CA VAL A 308 -9.89 -8.68 -0.65
C VAL A 308 -9.58 -10.04 -0.04
N PRO A 309 -9.15 -10.16 1.24
CA PRO A 309 -8.95 -11.48 1.84
C PRO A 309 -10.23 -12.33 1.87
N GLY A 310 -11.38 -11.73 2.18
CA GLY A 310 -12.67 -12.43 2.17
C GLY A 310 -13.10 -12.87 0.77
N TRP A 311 -12.91 -12.01 -0.24
CA TRP A 311 -13.17 -12.36 -1.65
C TRP A 311 -12.26 -13.48 -2.15
N ALA A 312 -10.97 -13.42 -1.81
CA ALA A 312 -10.01 -14.44 -2.17
C ALA A 312 -10.36 -15.81 -1.56
N GLN A 313 -10.79 -15.84 -0.28
CA GLN A 313 -11.28 -17.06 0.37
C GLN A 313 -12.55 -17.62 -0.31
N ALA A 314 -13.41 -16.74 -0.84
CA ALA A 314 -14.58 -17.12 -1.63
C ALA A 314 -14.27 -17.49 -3.10
N GLY A 315 -13.00 -17.52 -3.49
CA GLY A 315 -12.56 -17.89 -4.85
C GLY A 315 -12.46 -16.73 -5.84
N TYR A 316 -12.69 -15.49 -5.41
CA TYR A 316 -12.65 -14.29 -6.25
C TYR A 316 -11.37 -13.50 -5.98
N ARG A 317 -10.25 -14.01 -6.49
CA ARG A 317 -8.94 -13.36 -6.33
C ARG A 317 -8.73 -12.26 -7.37
N PRO A 318 -8.29 -11.05 -6.99
CA PRO A 318 -7.90 -10.03 -7.96
C PRO A 318 -6.56 -10.39 -8.63
N ASN A 319 -6.38 -9.98 -9.89
CA ASN A 319 -5.08 -10.04 -10.56
C ASN A 319 -4.30 -8.73 -10.35
N ILE A 320 -4.81 -7.60 -10.83
CA ILE A 320 -4.20 -6.27 -10.58
C ILE A 320 -5.14 -5.46 -9.69
N MET A 321 -4.64 -4.90 -8.60
CA MET A 321 -5.37 -3.95 -7.75
C MET A 321 -4.81 -2.56 -8.01
N THR A 322 -5.66 -1.57 -8.32
CA THR A 322 -5.21 -0.17 -8.46
C THR A 322 -5.88 0.71 -7.43
N ALA A 323 -5.15 1.70 -6.92
CA ALA A 323 -5.64 2.67 -5.95
C ALA A 323 -5.02 4.06 -6.16
N ASP A 324 -5.69 5.07 -5.63
CA ASP A 324 -5.13 6.40 -5.39
C ASP A 324 -4.47 6.42 -4.01
N PHE A 325 -3.32 7.08 -3.88
CA PHE A 325 -2.58 7.24 -2.63
C PHE A 325 -2.40 5.90 -1.90
N PHE A 326 -1.77 4.95 -2.60
CA PHE A 326 -1.66 3.56 -2.16
C PHE A 326 -1.03 3.41 -0.76
N GLU A 327 -0.22 4.37 -0.32
CA GLU A 327 0.45 4.39 0.98
C GLU A 327 -0.52 4.42 2.18
N TYR A 328 -1.78 4.80 1.95
CA TYR A 328 -2.85 4.75 2.97
C TYR A 328 -3.66 3.46 2.92
N THR A 329 -3.30 2.50 2.07
CA THR A 329 -4.05 1.26 1.87
C THR A 329 -3.23 0.04 2.27
N ALA A 330 -3.92 -1.06 2.57
CA ALA A 330 -3.29 -2.36 2.77
C ALA A 330 -2.95 -3.11 1.46
N MET A 331 -2.87 -2.42 0.32
CA MET A 331 -2.78 -3.06 -1.00
C MET A 331 -1.55 -3.96 -1.15
N ILE A 332 -0.35 -3.43 -0.84
CA ILE A 332 0.91 -4.15 -0.94
C ILE A 332 0.95 -5.36 0.02
N PRO A 333 0.74 -5.23 1.34
CA PRO A 333 0.77 -6.38 2.22
C PRO A 333 -0.30 -7.44 1.88
N THR A 334 -1.47 -7.02 1.38
CA THR A 334 -2.50 -7.95 0.90
C THR A 334 -2.05 -8.71 -0.35
N ALA A 335 -1.43 -8.04 -1.31
CA ALA A 335 -0.86 -8.69 -2.50
C ALA A 335 0.21 -9.72 -2.11
N LEU A 336 1.14 -9.37 -1.22
CA LEU A 336 2.16 -10.29 -0.72
C LEU A 336 1.54 -11.49 0.00
N GLN A 337 0.53 -11.27 0.85
CA GLN A 337 -0.17 -12.35 1.55
C GLN A 337 -0.78 -13.34 0.55
N LEU A 338 -1.42 -12.85 -0.51
CA LEU A 338 -2.09 -13.67 -1.51
C LEU A 338 -1.12 -14.34 -2.51
N ASN A 339 0.12 -13.88 -2.62
CA ASN A 339 1.14 -14.50 -3.48
C ASN A 339 2.03 -15.49 -2.73
N THR A 340 2.12 -15.38 -1.41
CA THR A 340 2.97 -16.23 -0.57
C THR A 340 2.34 -17.60 -0.35
N LEU A 341 3.14 -18.65 -0.42
CA LEU A 341 2.74 -19.99 0.01
C LEU A 341 3.04 -20.18 1.50
N PRO A 342 2.17 -20.87 2.25
CA PRO A 342 2.44 -21.15 3.64
C PRO A 342 3.68 -22.06 3.76
N PRO A 343 4.62 -21.78 4.68
CA PRO A 343 5.73 -22.69 4.92
C PRO A 343 5.26 -23.96 5.62
N GLY A 344 6.14 -24.97 5.67
CA GLY A 344 5.93 -26.17 6.48
C GLY A 344 5.92 -25.88 7.98
N VAL A 345 5.36 -26.82 8.75
CA VAL A 345 5.32 -26.72 10.22
C VAL A 345 6.74 -26.67 10.78
N PRO A 346 7.08 -25.65 11.61
CA PRO A 346 8.37 -25.60 12.26
C PRO A 346 8.60 -26.80 13.19
N ALA A 347 9.82 -27.36 13.17
CA ALA A 347 10.18 -28.52 13.98
C ALA A 347 10.31 -28.18 15.48
N ASN A 348 10.77 -26.97 15.79
CA ASN A 348 11.05 -26.53 17.16
C ASN A 348 9.81 -25.91 17.81
N LYS A 349 9.75 -25.99 19.14
CA LYS A 349 8.79 -25.21 19.94
C LYS A 349 9.10 -23.72 19.85
N LEU A 350 8.10 -22.88 20.07
CA LEU A 350 8.25 -21.43 20.12
C LEU A 350 9.06 -21.03 21.35
N GLU A 351 10.16 -20.28 21.20
CA GLU A 351 10.94 -19.78 22.35
C GLU A 351 10.39 -18.42 22.80
N VAL A 352 10.03 -18.33 24.09
CA VAL A 352 9.52 -17.10 24.70
C VAL A 352 10.23 -16.80 26.03
N ILE A 353 10.21 -15.53 26.43
CA ILE A 353 10.65 -15.07 27.74
C ILE A 353 9.60 -14.13 28.32
N ARG A 354 9.61 -13.91 29.64
CA ARG A 354 8.83 -12.83 30.26
C ARG A 354 9.57 -11.50 30.16
N ALA A 355 8.84 -10.45 29.80
CA ALA A 355 9.33 -9.09 29.87
C ALA A 355 9.55 -8.67 31.33
N GLU A 356 10.52 -7.78 31.56
CA GLU A 356 10.80 -7.21 32.89
C GLU A 356 9.87 -6.05 33.21
N SER A 357 9.35 -5.38 32.18
CA SER A 357 8.56 -4.17 32.28
C SER A 357 7.58 -4.06 31.11
N VAL A 358 6.58 -3.22 31.31
CA VAL A 358 5.58 -2.84 30.32
C VAL A 358 5.55 -1.34 30.19
N LYS A 359 5.19 -0.86 29.01
CA LYS A 359 5.06 0.55 28.68
C LYS A 359 3.61 0.89 28.33
N ARG A 360 3.06 1.94 28.93
CA ARG A 360 1.77 2.52 28.50
C ARG A 360 1.98 3.25 27.18
N VAL A 361 1.10 2.96 26.22
CA VAL A 361 1.11 3.52 24.88
C VAL A 361 0.04 4.59 24.73
N TRP A 362 -1.12 4.36 25.36
CA TRP A 362 -2.26 5.25 25.27
C TRP A 362 -3.17 5.13 26.50
N THR A 363 -3.91 6.20 26.80
CA THR A 363 -5.02 6.20 27.73
C THR A 363 -6.17 7.08 27.22
N ASP A 364 -7.39 6.72 27.59
CA ASP A 364 -8.59 7.46 27.21
C ASP A 364 -8.92 8.63 28.15
N VAL A 365 -8.01 9.03 29.06
CA VAL A 365 -8.21 10.16 29.97
C VAL A 365 -8.67 11.40 29.19
N ASN A 366 -9.78 11.98 29.64
CA ASN A 366 -10.49 13.12 29.05
C ASN A 366 -11.15 12.86 27.68
N SER A 367 -11.18 11.63 27.19
CA SER A 367 -11.84 11.29 25.91
C SER A 367 -13.35 11.53 25.92
N GLY A 368 -13.97 11.50 27.10
CA GLY A 368 -15.42 11.54 27.29
C GLY A 368 -16.10 10.17 27.13
N ALA A 369 -15.35 9.09 26.93
CA ALA A 369 -15.89 7.74 26.89
C ALA A 369 -16.53 7.33 28.24
N ASP A 370 -17.56 6.49 28.17
CA ASP A 370 -18.30 5.97 29.33
C ASP A 370 -17.46 4.98 30.17
N THR A 371 -16.36 4.45 29.61
CA THR A 371 -15.49 3.45 30.25
C THR A 371 -14.04 3.91 30.23
N ASP A 372 -13.32 3.77 31.35
CA ASP A 372 -11.88 4.05 31.40
C ASP A 372 -11.05 2.91 30.79
N GLY A 373 -10.03 3.26 30.01
CA GLY A 373 -9.17 2.30 29.33
C GLY A 373 -7.76 2.79 29.02
N SER A 374 -6.88 1.83 28.81
CA SER A 374 -5.50 2.08 28.38
C SER A 374 -4.95 0.95 27.52
N VAL A 375 -3.90 1.26 26.76
CA VAL A 375 -3.17 0.28 25.94
C VAL A 375 -1.71 0.25 26.36
N TRP A 376 -1.15 -0.94 26.44
CA TRP A 376 0.20 -1.23 26.91
C TRP A 376 0.94 -2.14 25.94
N VAL A 377 2.26 -2.24 26.08
CA VAL A 377 3.08 -3.21 25.37
C VAL A 377 4.20 -3.69 26.28
N ALA A 378 4.56 -4.98 26.19
CA ALA A 378 5.75 -5.53 26.84
C ALA A 378 7.01 -4.87 26.25
N GLU A 379 7.94 -4.42 27.09
CA GLU A 379 9.17 -3.80 26.60
C GLU A 379 10.10 -4.86 26.00
N GLU A 380 10.58 -4.61 24.78
CA GLU A 380 11.40 -5.56 24.04
C GLU A 380 12.80 -5.76 24.64
N LYS A 381 13.44 -6.88 24.28
CA LYS A 381 14.82 -7.21 24.67
C LYS A 381 15.64 -7.59 23.44
N PRO A 382 16.98 -7.48 23.47
CA PRO A 382 17.81 -7.92 22.34
C PRO A 382 17.46 -9.34 21.88
N GLY A 383 17.05 -9.48 20.61
CA GLY A 383 16.63 -10.76 20.02
C GLY A 383 15.21 -11.22 20.35
N PHE A 384 14.45 -10.48 21.15
CA PHE A 384 13.09 -10.82 21.59
C PHE A 384 12.12 -9.66 21.38
N LYS A 385 10.99 -9.94 20.72
CA LYS A 385 10.00 -8.92 20.32
C LYS A 385 8.62 -9.20 20.91
N PRO A 386 7.78 -8.17 21.10
CA PRO A 386 6.40 -8.35 21.54
C PRO A 386 5.58 -9.16 20.53
N LEU A 387 4.55 -9.84 21.04
CA LEU A 387 3.58 -10.59 20.22
C LEU A 387 2.33 -9.78 19.89
N ALA A 388 1.98 -8.82 20.74
CA ALA A 388 0.79 -7.98 20.65
C ALA A 388 0.89 -6.77 21.58
N TYR A 389 0.01 -5.79 21.38
CA TYR A 389 -0.30 -4.77 22.37
C TYR A 389 -1.43 -5.27 23.27
N ILE A 390 -1.62 -4.64 24.43
CA ILE A 390 -2.44 -5.15 25.53
C ILE A 390 -3.46 -4.08 25.96
N PRO A 391 -4.77 -4.29 25.76
CA PRO A 391 -5.79 -3.38 26.28
C PRO A 391 -6.11 -3.71 27.74
N ILE A 392 -6.30 -2.67 28.54
CA ILE A 392 -6.59 -2.76 29.96
C ILE A 392 -7.81 -1.90 30.28
N THR A 393 -8.71 -2.41 31.12
CA THR A 393 -9.76 -1.62 31.74
C THR A 393 -9.14 -0.77 32.85
N GLY A 394 -9.33 0.55 32.79
CA GLY A 394 -8.67 1.50 33.66
C GLY A 394 -7.21 1.80 33.28
N TYR A 395 -6.47 2.38 34.23
CA TYR A 395 -5.16 3.01 33.97
C TYR A 395 -3.97 2.29 34.62
N GLN A 396 -4.21 1.18 35.31
CA GLN A 396 -3.17 0.39 35.99
C GLN A 396 -3.03 -0.94 35.29
N PHE A 397 -1.81 -1.31 34.93
CA PHE A 397 -1.55 -2.56 34.22
C PHE A 397 -1.95 -3.79 35.05
N ASP A 398 -2.61 -4.75 34.41
CA ASP A 398 -2.98 -6.03 35.02
C ASP A 398 -1.80 -7.00 34.99
N THR A 399 -1.15 -7.18 36.13
CA THR A 399 0.02 -8.05 36.27
C THR A 399 -0.30 -9.54 36.14
N SER A 400 -1.57 -9.95 36.08
CA SER A 400 -1.96 -11.33 35.81
C SER A 400 -1.78 -11.73 34.34
N ILE A 401 -1.62 -10.76 33.44
CA ILE A 401 -1.38 -11.00 32.01
C ILE A 401 0.04 -11.56 31.80
N ASP A 402 0.13 -12.58 30.95
CA ASP A 402 1.39 -13.19 30.53
C ASP A 402 2.16 -12.23 29.60
N GLN A 403 3.07 -11.44 30.16
CA GLN A 403 3.89 -10.47 29.44
C GLN A 403 5.02 -11.17 28.65
N LEU A 404 4.67 -11.82 27.55
CA LEU A 404 5.63 -12.61 26.76
C LEU A 404 6.28 -11.80 25.64
N LEU A 405 7.58 -12.04 25.47
CA LEU A 405 8.34 -11.71 24.27
C LEU A 405 8.73 -13.00 23.55
N VAL A 406 8.69 -12.98 22.23
CA VAL A 406 9.08 -14.12 21.38
C VAL A 406 10.45 -13.88 20.76
N LYS A 407 11.25 -14.94 20.66
CA LYS A 407 12.53 -14.89 19.96
C LYS A 407 12.31 -14.53 18.49
N ALA A 408 12.87 -13.41 18.05
CA ALA A 408 12.57 -12.84 16.74
C ALA A 408 13.19 -13.66 15.58
N ASP A 409 14.40 -14.18 15.79
CA ASP A 409 15.19 -14.85 14.76
C ASP A 409 15.12 -16.38 14.91
N GLN A 410 13.92 -16.94 14.77
CA GLN A 410 13.72 -18.38 14.76
C GLN A 410 12.73 -18.83 13.67
N PRO A 411 12.84 -20.08 13.17
CA PRO A 411 11.82 -20.66 12.31
C PRO A 411 10.43 -20.58 12.94
N GLY A 412 9.43 -20.21 12.13
CA GLY A 412 8.07 -20.05 12.60
C GLY A 412 7.75 -18.70 13.27
N VAL A 413 8.68 -17.73 13.23
CA VAL A 413 8.47 -16.35 13.69
C VAL A 413 8.84 -15.39 12.57
N VAL A 414 7.97 -14.43 12.27
CA VAL A 414 8.15 -13.46 11.17
C VAL A 414 7.60 -12.09 11.54
N ARG A 415 8.07 -11.04 10.86
CA ARG A 415 7.38 -9.75 10.87
C ARG A 415 6.03 -9.86 10.14
N PRO A 416 5.03 -9.03 10.48
CA PRO A 416 3.91 -8.81 9.58
C PRO A 416 4.39 -8.26 8.22
N LEU A 417 3.61 -8.52 7.17
CA LEU A 417 3.83 -7.95 5.83
C LEU A 417 3.57 -6.45 5.77
N GLY A 418 2.79 -5.94 6.73
CA GLY A 418 2.31 -4.56 6.80
C GLY A 418 1.08 -4.50 7.69
N TYR A 419 0.29 -3.44 7.54
CA TYR A 419 -0.86 -3.18 8.39
C TYR A 419 -2.08 -2.75 7.59
N ASN A 420 -3.26 -3.08 8.11
CA ASN A 420 -4.52 -2.45 7.75
C ASN A 420 -4.91 -1.47 8.86
N TRP A 421 -5.39 -0.28 8.51
CA TRP A 421 -5.90 0.66 9.51
C TRP A 421 -7.20 0.12 10.14
N VAL A 422 -7.36 0.30 11.45
CA VAL A 422 -8.58 -0.11 12.16
C VAL A 422 -9.28 1.10 12.76
N TRP A 423 -8.65 1.85 13.65
CA TRP A 423 -9.35 2.90 14.39
C TRP A 423 -8.37 3.98 14.85
N ASP A 424 -8.87 5.19 15.06
CA ASP A 424 -8.16 6.28 15.70
C ASP A 424 -9.12 7.15 16.51
N ASP A 425 -8.56 8.02 17.33
CA ASP A 425 -9.29 8.89 18.23
C ASP A 425 -9.65 10.26 17.65
N VAL A 426 -9.68 10.40 16.31
CA VAL A 426 -10.01 11.68 15.66
C VAL A 426 -11.36 12.20 16.16
N GLY A 427 -11.33 13.43 16.67
CA GLY A 427 -12.53 14.16 17.08
C GLY A 427 -13.06 13.80 18.46
N ASN A 428 -12.37 12.95 19.24
CA ASN A 428 -12.67 12.84 20.66
C ASN A 428 -11.93 13.91 21.47
N GLY A 429 -12.34 14.11 22.74
CA GLY A 429 -11.72 15.11 23.64
C GLY A 429 -10.42 14.65 24.31
N GLY A 430 -9.86 13.52 23.87
CA GLY A 430 -8.77 12.80 24.53
C GLY A 430 -7.51 13.63 24.72
N SER A 431 -6.77 13.34 25.79
CA SER A 431 -5.50 14.00 26.10
C SER A 431 -4.28 13.38 25.40
N GLU A 432 -4.42 12.18 24.86
CA GLU A 432 -3.40 11.45 24.10
C GLU A 432 -4.01 10.99 22.77
N PHE A 433 -3.21 10.96 21.69
CA PHE A 433 -3.62 10.47 20.37
C PHE A 433 -3.30 8.99 20.21
N ILE A 434 -4.15 8.24 19.49
CA ILE A 434 -3.91 6.84 19.13
C ILE A 434 -4.37 6.54 17.71
N GLN A 435 -3.57 5.73 17.02
CA GLN A 435 -3.99 4.99 15.84
C GLN A 435 -3.73 3.51 16.04
N VAL A 436 -4.72 2.69 15.71
CA VAL A 436 -4.69 1.24 15.85
C VAL A 436 -4.67 0.57 14.49
N TRP A 437 -3.78 -0.40 14.36
CA TRP A 437 -3.40 -1.05 13.11
C TRP A 437 -3.49 -2.57 13.26
N ARG A 438 -4.21 -3.23 12.34
CA ARG A 438 -4.26 -4.68 12.27
C ARG A 438 -3.10 -5.20 11.41
N PRO A 439 -2.13 -5.92 11.99
CA PRO A 439 -1.04 -6.50 11.23
C PRO A 439 -1.55 -7.58 10.25
N ILE A 440 -0.96 -7.61 9.05
CA ILE A 440 -1.26 -8.60 8.01
C ILE A 440 -0.16 -9.67 8.04
N ALA A 441 -0.51 -10.89 8.44
CA ALA A 441 0.42 -12.00 8.51
C ALA A 441 0.70 -12.58 7.10
N PRO A 442 1.93 -13.05 6.82
CA PRO A 442 2.19 -13.94 5.68
C PRO A 442 1.31 -15.21 5.75
N ALA A 443 1.04 -15.83 4.61
CA ALA A 443 0.29 -17.09 4.57
C ALA A 443 0.92 -18.15 5.50
N GLY A 444 0.11 -18.86 6.29
CA GLY A 444 0.56 -19.84 7.29
C GLY A 444 0.96 -19.26 8.65
N TYR A 445 0.93 -17.93 8.81
CA TYR A 445 1.22 -17.25 10.07
C TYR A 445 -0.01 -16.52 10.62
N VAL A 446 0.06 -16.22 11.91
CA VAL A 446 -0.95 -15.48 12.67
C VAL A 446 -0.26 -14.40 13.49
N CYS A 447 -0.71 -13.16 13.36
CA CYS A 447 -0.35 -12.08 14.28
C CYS A 447 -1.40 -12.04 15.39
N LEU A 448 -0.99 -12.14 16.66
CA LEU A 448 -1.90 -12.41 17.78
C LEU A 448 -2.77 -11.22 18.18
N GLY A 449 -2.28 -9.99 17.98
CA GLY A 449 -3.00 -8.76 18.33
C GLY A 449 -2.72 -7.62 17.38
N ASP A 450 -3.54 -6.58 17.49
CA ASP A 450 -3.40 -5.31 16.81
C ASP A 450 -2.30 -4.45 17.49
N VAL A 451 -1.83 -3.42 16.81
CA VAL A 451 -0.75 -2.52 17.26
C VAL A 451 -1.32 -1.12 17.44
N ALA A 452 -0.98 -0.46 18.55
CA ALA A 452 -1.35 0.93 18.82
C ALA A 452 -0.14 1.86 18.70
N THR A 453 -0.34 3.04 18.13
CA THR A 453 0.73 4.05 17.98
C THR A 453 0.26 5.42 18.45
N PRO A 454 1.07 6.14 19.23
CA PRO A 454 0.76 7.49 19.65
C PRO A 454 1.09 8.45 18.50
N SER A 455 0.13 8.73 17.64
CA SER A 455 0.37 9.51 16.42
C SER A 455 -0.79 10.47 16.15
N ALA A 456 -0.44 11.73 15.88
CA ALA A 456 -1.38 12.82 15.56
C ALA A 456 -1.98 12.68 14.16
N HIS A 457 -2.67 11.55 13.91
CA HIS A 457 -3.51 11.31 12.73
C HIS A 457 -2.79 11.40 11.37
N GLN A 458 -1.50 11.03 11.33
CA GLN A 458 -0.75 10.97 10.07
C GLN A 458 -1.23 9.85 9.14
N HIS A 459 -1.91 8.83 9.68
CA HIS A 459 -2.52 7.72 8.94
C HIS A 459 -1.56 6.93 8.05
N ILE A 460 -0.26 6.98 8.36
CA ILE A 460 0.78 6.16 7.73
C ILE A 460 1.03 4.97 8.64
N ALA A 461 1.03 3.76 8.06
CA ALA A 461 1.28 2.53 8.79
C ALA A 461 2.65 2.58 9.52
N PRO A 462 2.75 2.03 10.74
CA PRO A 462 4.01 2.01 11.48
C PRO A 462 4.97 0.95 10.94
N SER A 463 6.19 0.94 11.49
CA SER A 463 7.19 -0.09 11.18
C SER A 463 6.65 -1.51 11.48
N THR A 464 6.94 -2.45 10.58
CA THR A 464 6.63 -3.88 10.76
C THR A 464 7.49 -4.56 11.84
N ASP A 465 8.47 -3.86 12.43
CA ASP A 465 9.35 -4.44 13.45
C ASP A 465 8.77 -4.41 14.88
N LEU A 466 7.61 -3.78 15.08
CA LEU A 466 6.99 -3.57 16.40
C LEU A 466 6.52 -4.86 17.09
N ILE A 467 6.14 -5.88 16.32
CA ILE A 467 5.68 -7.17 16.84
C ILE A 467 6.20 -8.32 15.98
N ARG A 468 5.91 -9.55 16.39
CA ARG A 468 6.07 -10.75 15.56
C ARG A 468 4.80 -11.55 15.44
N CYS A 469 4.63 -12.14 14.26
CA CYS A 469 3.60 -13.11 13.94
C CYS A 469 4.22 -14.52 14.04
N VAL A 470 3.43 -15.49 14.47
CA VAL A 470 3.88 -16.86 14.72
C VAL A 470 3.21 -17.82 13.76
N HIS A 471 3.87 -18.92 13.42
CA HIS A 471 3.27 -19.94 12.58
C HIS A 471 1.97 -20.47 13.22
N GLN A 472 0.95 -20.72 12.41
CA GLN A 472 -0.40 -21.08 12.87
C GLN A 472 -0.43 -22.35 13.75
N SER A 473 0.59 -23.21 13.67
CA SER A 473 0.72 -24.41 14.52
C SER A 473 1.05 -24.13 16.00
N TYR A 474 1.32 -22.89 16.37
CA TYR A 474 1.60 -22.49 17.75
C TYR A 474 0.38 -21.93 18.48
N VAL A 475 -0.74 -21.76 17.77
CA VAL A 475 -1.92 -21.07 18.30
C VAL A 475 -3.15 -21.96 18.28
N THR A 476 -4.12 -21.58 19.10
CA THR A 476 -5.47 -22.12 19.08
C THR A 476 -6.48 -20.98 19.21
N GLN A 477 -7.68 -21.21 18.69
CA GLN A 477 -8.81 -20.32 18.85
C GLN A 477 -9.11 -20.06 20.33
N ALA A 478 -9.34 -18.79 20.69
CA ALA A 478 -9.70 -18.43 22.05
C ALA A 478 -11.17 -18.81 22.38
N PRO A 479 -11.45 -19.40 23.55
CA PRO A 479 -12.80 -19.78 23.95
C PRO A 479 -13.60 -18.63 24.57
N SER A 480 -12.95 -17.55 24.99
CA SER A 480 -13.59 -16.44 25.70
C SER A 480 -12.99 -15.10 25.27
N ILE A 481 -13.86 -14.14 24.99
CA ILE A 481 -13.53 -12.80 24.48
C ILE A 481 -14.11 -11.78 25.45
N TYR A 482 -13.34 -10.73 25.77
CA TYR A 482 -13.73 -9.73 26.75
C TYR A 482 -13.55 -8.32 26.19
N GLN A 483 -14.57 -7.48 26.33
CA GLN A 483 -14.44 -6.05 26.05
C GLN A 483 -13.64 -5.41 27.20
N LYS A 484 -12.64 -4.60 26.85
CA LYS A 484 -11.84 -3.84 27.81
C LYS A 484 -12.18 -2.37 27.84
N TRP A 485 -12.57 -1.82 26.70
CA TRP A 485 -12.90 -0.41 26.53
C TRP A 485 -13.81 -0.19 25.32
N THR A 486 -14.62 0.86 25.37
CA THR A 486 -15.43 1.34 24.25
C THR A 486 -15.44 2.86 24.23
N ASP A 487 -15.43 3.47 23.05
CA ASP A 487 -15.46 4.92 22.86
C ASP A 487 -16.85 5.54 23.01
N LYS A 488 -17.86 4.72 23.34
CA LYS A 488 -19.24 5.15 23.55
C LYS A 488 -19.28 6.31 24.54
N GLY A 489 -19.98 7.39 24.18
CA GLY A 489 -20.06 8.62 24.98
C GLY A 489 -19.00 9.68 24.62
N SER A 490 -17.90 9.31 23.94
CA SER A 490 -16.79 10.24 23.64
C SER A 490 -17.11 11.35 22.64
N GLY A 491 -18.13 11.15 21.80
CA GLY A 491 -18.44 12.06 20.69
C GLY A 491 -17.42 12.04 19.55
N GLY A 492 -16.51 11.06 19.54
CA GLY A 492 -15.51 10.86 18.49
C GLY A 492 -16.09 10.61 17.09
N THR A 493 -15.25 10.75 16.06
CA THR A 493 -15.68 10.59 14.66
C THR A 493 -15.95 9.13 14.29
N TYR A 494 -15.22 8.20 14.92
CA TYR A 494 -15.25 6.78 14.59
C TYR A 494 -15.59 5.95 15.82
N ASP A 495 -16.61 5.10 15.73
CA ASP A 495 -16.93 4.11 16.75
C ASP A 495 -15.77 3.09 16.90
N GLY A 496 -15.37 2.84 18.14
CA GLY A 496 -14.20 2.04 18.49
C GLY A 496 -14.38 1.25 19.77
N SER A 497 -13.94 -0.01 19.79
CA SER A 497 -13.84 -0.76 21.04
C SER A 497 -12.63 -1.67 21.05
N LEU A 498 -12.04 -1.85 22.24
CA LEU A 498 -10.85 -2.66 22.49
C LEU A 498 -11.23 -3.92 23.24
N TRP A 499 -10.67 -5.04 22.80
CA TRP A 499 -11.00 -6.39 23.28
C TRP A 499 -9.73 -7.20 23.49
N ASP A 500 -9.80 -8.20 24.36
CA ASP A 500 -8.83 -9.28 24.43
C ASP A 500 -9.53 -10.65 24.48
N SER A 501 -8.74 -11.69 24.70
CA SER A 501 -9.26 -13.04 24.90
C SER A 501 -8.40 -13.83 25.87
N ALA A 502 -8.99 -14.87 26.46
CA ALA A 502 -8.30 -15.75 27.40
C ALA A 502 -8.86 -17.17 27.37
N SER A 503 -8.08 -18.09 27.94
CA SER A 503 -8.54 -19.43 28.33
C SER A 503 -8.15 -19.71 29.78
N HIS A 504 -9.05 -20.36 30.51
CA HIS A 504 -8.87 -20.68 31.94
C HIS A 504 -8.54 -22.17 32.17
N ASN A 505 -8.32 -22.94 31.10
CA ASN A 505 -8.01 -24.37 31.19
C ASN A 505 -6.51 -24.67 31.42
N GLY A 506 -5.66 -23.64 31.46
CA GLY A 506 -4.22 -23.76 31.69
C GLY A 506 -3.39 -24.23 30.50
N SER A 507 -3.99 -24.55 29.34
CA SER A 507 -3.25 -25.04 28.16
C SER A 507 -2.64 -23.95 27.29
N THR A 508 -3.02 -22.69 27.51
CA THR A 508 -2.55 -21.54 26.74
C THR A 508 -1.97 -20.45 27.62
N TYR A 509 -1.23 -19.52 27.02
CA TYR A 509 -0.87 -18.24 27.63
C TYR A 509 -1.97 -17.20 27.41
N ASN A 510 -2.22 -16.38 28.43
CA ASN A 510 -3.17 -15.27 28.37
C ASN A 510 -2.39 -13.96 28.24
N ILE A 511 -1.93 -13.68 27.02
CA ILE A 511 -1.06 -12.52 26.73
C ILE A 511 -1.83 -11.20 26.58
N GLY A 512 -3.16 -11.22 26.74
CA GLY A 512 -4.01 -10.02 26.62
C GLY A 512 -3.95 -9.37 25.24
N ALA A 513 -3.86 -10.15 24.16
CA ALA A 513 -3.65 -9.59 22.83
C ALA A 513 -4.80 -8.68 22.38
N LEU A 514 -4.48 -7.42 22.07
CA LEU A 514 -5.41 -6.39 21.63
C LEU A 514 -6.11 -6.81 20.34
N ARG A 515 -7.44 -6.69 20.33
CA ARG A 515 -8.24 -6.63 19.11
C ARG A 515 -9.17 -5.44 19.14
N THR A 516 -9.16 -4.68 18.06
CA THR A 516 -10.00 -3.49 17.92
C THR A 516 -11.13 -3.72 16.94
N SER A 517 -12.31 -3.20 17.29
CA SER A 517 -13.50 -3.17 16.44
C SER A 517 -13.76 -1.73 16.00
N ARG A 518 -14.20 -1.54 14.74
CA ARG A 518 -14.72 -0.27 14.21
C ARG A 518 -16.20 -0.05 14.56
N SER A 519 -16.59 -0.54 15.73
CA SER A 519 -17.93 -0.51 16.28
C SER A 519 -17.84 -0.80 17.77
N HIS A 520 -18.94 -0.68 18.49
CA HIS A 520 -19.02 -1.14 19.88
C HIS A 520 -19.29 -2.66 20.01
N SER A 521 -19.41 -3.37 18.88
CA SER A 521 -19.71 -4.80 18.84
C SER A 521 -18.44 -5.64 18.83
N GLN A 522 -18.55 -6.85 19.40
CA GLN A 522 -17.46 -7.82 19.44
C GLN A 522 -16.94 -8.10 18.02
N PRO A 523 -15.61 -8.07 17.80
CA PRO A 523 -15.01 -8.55 16.56
C PRO A 523 -15.33 -10.03 16.33
N ALA A 524 -15.17 -10.45 15.08
CA ALA A 524 -15.33 -11.84 14.70
C ALA A 524 -14.37 -12.75 15.50
N GLY A 525 -14.90 -13.87 15.99
CA GLY A 525 -14.22 -14.71 16.98
C GLY A 525 -12.87 -15.23 16.49
N GLU A 526 -12.76 -15.58 15.21
CA GLU A 526 -11.56 -16.12 14.57
C GLU A 526 -10.31 -15.24 14.69
N LEU A 527 -10.49 -13.94 14.97
CA LEU A 527 -9.39 -13.00 15.20
C LEU A 527 -8.66 -13.25 16.53
N PHE A 528 -9.29 -13.94 17.47
CA PHE A 528 -8.78 -14.18 18.81
C PHE A 528 -8.09 -15.53 18.89
N GLN A 529 -6.76 -15.50 18.92
CA GLN A 529 -5.90 -16.68 18.97
C GLN A 529 -5.01 -16.62 20.21
N LEU A 530 -4.76 -17.76 20.85
CA LEU A 530 -3.94 -17.89 22.05
C LEU A 530 -2.75 -18.81 21.78
N LEU A 531 -1.61 -18.51 22.41
CA LEU A 531 -0.42 -19.35 22.30
C LEU A 531 -0.56 -20.64 23.13
N LEU A 532 -0.29 -21.78 22.49
CA LEU A 532 -0.29 -23.09 23.11
C LEU A 532 0.97 -23.31 23.96
N LYS A 533 0.82 -23.69 25.23
CA LYS A 533 1.95 -23.94 26.14
C LYS A 533 2.75 -25.19 25.78
N ASP A 534 2.08 -26.25 25.33
CA ASP A 534 2.74 -27.49 24.91
C ASP A 534 3.58 -27.33 23.64
N ARG A 535 3.30 -26.30 22.83
CA ARG A 535 4.06 -25.91 21.63
C ARG A 535 5.08 -24.80 21.88
N THR A 536 5.27 -24.39 23.13
CA THR A 536 6.14 -23.28 23.54
C THR A 536 7.17 -23.74 24.58
N VAL A 537 8.32 -23.06 24.65
CA VAL A 537 9.33 -23.19 25.69
C VAL A 537 9.61 -21.80 26.25
N GLU A 538 9.26 -21.61 27.52
CA GLU A 538 9.58 -20.42 28.29
C GLU A 538 10.96 -20.59 28.92
N ARG A 539 11.84 -19.61 28.74
CA ARG A 539 13.23 -19.63 29.25
C ARG A 539 13.45 -18.65 30.39
#